data_AF-A0AA45AL25-F1
#
_entry.id   AF-A0AA45AL25-F1
#
_cell.length_a   1.000
_cell.length_b   1.000
_cell.length_c   1.000
_cell.angle_alpha   90.00
_cell.angle_beta   90.00
_cell.angle_gamma   90.00
#
_symmetry.space_group_name_H-M   'P 1'
#
loop_
_entity.id
_entity.type
_entity.pdbx_description
1 polymer ?
#
loop_
_entity_poly.entity_id
_entity_poly.type
_entity_poly.pdbx_seq_one_letter_code
_entity_poly.pdbx_strand_id
1 'polypeptide(L)'
;MLEGQTLDGEDDAVVIAAFVATRTLLGGADKYIEWGLMMRLFPSRSLAFLRKFWSKTRRDRPASVKQLTERFQKRFIAAYERNEIPPLDFDNYVRYDWVSLIRWTASLVEDSVTLPSGRADLEQHFTLEDAVADVHDWQEDYYNVQSSIYSRLEAVTSKSAVVLLDEGRKSTAQEPDLVKAKTWIRSLCSTQQGLYTPQQTRVKMANLTENGEAYNNELLERAIDTLQAQNVIARTRRRRYENRSYRLSEWYLPRLVKQSHEQKYLDAVAFKTLLDAKFRRDEEVRIPYVIRDGEVMAMINLQAHGRVTISPVDMPQIPLGFKPGVYESRKFPKTFYNFGLQITPTPTYVYDDDMHVLQQSQGDCPASQSAEGVLPLWSDFFGALKVDRWRQVLGAVVFAIAMRGPLDLRGVVATLKPNLEDFEVQLVIEWGLRNEVLKSASPRGASYTTAEWWWLIVGSQGVLKGS
;
A
#
# COMPACT_ATOMS: atom_id res chain seq x y z
N MET A 1 -24.22 -39.04 28.72
CA MET A 1 -24.04 -37.68 29.26
C MET A 1 -22.55 -37.38 29.19
N LEU A 2 -22.16 -36.42 28.34
CA LEU A 2 -20.77 -36.07 28.02
C LEU A 2 -20.65 -34.56 28.14
N GLU A 3 -20.62 -34.07 29.38
CA GLU A 3 -20.39 -32.66 29.72
C GLU A 3 -18.99 -32.52 30.32
N GLY A 4 -18.19 -31.54 29.88
CA GLY A 4 -17.02 -31.11 30.66
C GLY A 4 -15.73 -30.72 29.92
N GLN A 5 -15.60 -30.90 28.60
CA GLN A 5 -14.37 -30.51 27.88
C GLN A 5 -14.52 -29.13 27.21
N THR A 6 -14.41 -28.06 28.00
CA THR A 6 -14.47 -26.67 27.49
C THR A 6 -13.26 -25.87 27.98
N LEU A 7 -12.62 -25.13 27.07
CA LEU A 7 -11.51 -24.20 27.33
C LEU A 7 -11.98 -22.74 27.30
N ASP A 8 -13.28 -22.51 27.57
CA ASP A 8 -13.90 -21.19 27.51
C ASP A 8 -13.26 -20.23 28.54
N GLY A 9 -12.88 -19.03 28.07
CA GLY A 9 -12.26 -17.99 28.89
C GLY A 9 -10.73 -18.06 29.02
N GLU A 10 -10.06 -19.07 28.44
CA GLU A 10 -8.60 -19.16 28.46
C GLU A 10 -7.93 -18.23 27.41
N ASP A 11 -6.68 -17.85 27.71
CA ASP A 11 -5.88 -16.84 26.99
C ASP A 11 -5.64 -17.19 25.51
N ASP A 12 -5.29 -16.19 24.69
CA ASP A 12 -5.01 -16.34 23.27
C ASP A 12 -3.90 -17.38 23.01
N ALA A 13 -2.95 -17.55 23.94
CA ALA A 13 -1.92 -18.60 23.88
C ALA A 13 -2.51 -20.01 23.83
N VAL A 14 -3.58 -20.28 24.60
CA VAL A 14 -4.26 -21.58 24.64
C VAL A 14 -5.01 -21.83 23.34
N VAL A 15 -5.61 -20.80 22.76
CA VAL A 15 -6.25 -20.90 21.45
C VAL A 15 -5.24 -21.24 20.36
N ILE A 16 -4.05 -20.63 20.39
CA ILE A 16 -2.95 -20.94 19.46
C ILE A 16 -2.48 -22.39 19.66
N ALA A 17 -2.29 -22.81 20.91
CA ALA A 17 -1.92 -24.18 21.25
C ALA A 17 -2.96 -25.20 20.73
N ALA A 18 -4.26 -24.89 20.85
CA ALA A 18 -5.33 -25.70 20.31
C ALA A 18 -5.24 -25.86 18.79
N PHE A 19 -4.99 -24.78 18.06
CA PHE A 19 -4.76 -24.85 16.62
C PHE A 19 -3.52 -25.67 16.27
N VAL A 20 -2.41 -25.53 17.01
CA VAL A 20 -1.17 -26.27 16.73
C VAL A 20 -1.35 -27.77 16.98
N ALA A 21 -1.93 -28.16 18.12
CA ALA A 21 -2.11 -29.56 18.50
C ALA A 21 -3.07 -30.29 17.54
N THR A 22 -4.25 -29.72 17.32
CA THR A 22 -5.28 -30.33 16.46
C THR A 22 -4.82 -30.43 15.00
N ARG A 23 -4.20 -29.36 14.47
CA ARG A 23 -3.68 -29.32 13.10
C ARG A 23 -2.53 -30.29 12.88
N THR A 24 -1.70 -30.52 13.90
CA THR A 24 -0.54 -31.42 13.78
C THR A 24 -0.96 -32.89 13.85
N LEU A 25 -1.94 -33.23 14.70
CA LEU A 25 -2.37 -34.63 14.89
C LEU A 25 -3.48 -35.07 13.93
N LEU A 26 -4.45 -34.20 13.61
CA LEU A 26 -5.61 -34.54 12.77
C LEU A 26 -5.50 -34.00 11.34
N GLY A 27 -4.65 -33.01 11.10
CA GLY A 27 -4.63 -32.27 9.84
C GLY A 27 -3.98 -33.01 8.67
N GLY A 28 -3.32 -34.15 8.89
CA GLY A 28 -2.57 -34.88 7.87
C GLY A 28 -1.41 -34.07 7.27
N ALA A 29 -0.92 -34.48 6.10
CA ALA A 29 0.20 -33.81 5.41
C ALA A 29 -0.11 -32.34 5.07
N ASP A 30 -1.37 -32.05 4.72
CA ASP A 30 -1.87 -30.72 4.36
C ASP A 30 -2.18 -29.85 5.59
N LYS A 31 -2.12 -30.45 6.79
CA LYS A 31 -2.38 -29.78 8.07
C LYS A 31 -3.76 -29.08 8.09
N TYR A 32 -4.82 -29.78 7.70
CA TYR A 32 -6.18 -29.25 7.79
C TYR A 32 -6.60 -28.96 9.24
N ILE A 33 -7.56 -28.03 9.40
CA ILE A 33 -8.13 -27.67 10.70
C ILE A 33 -9.49 -28.33 10.80
N GLU A 34 -9.69 -29.13 11.86
CA GLU A 34 -10.98 -29.73 12.17
C GLU A 34 -11.82 -28.71 12.96
N TRP A 35 -12.74 -28.05 12.25
CA TRP A 35 -13.53 -26.95 12.82
C TRP A 35 -14.62 -27.42 13.79
N GLY A 36 -15.11 -28.66 13.65
CA GLY A 36 -16.13 -29.21 14.55
C GLY A 36 -15.63 -29.36 15.98
N LEU A 37 -14.40 -29.85 16.13
CA LEU A 37 -13.68 -30.02 17.38
C LEU A 37 -13.33 -28.65 17.98
N MET A 38 -12.84 -27.71 17.17
CA MET A 38 -12.54 -26.36 17.64
C MET A 38 -13.78 -25.64 18.21
N MET A 39 -14.94 -25.80 17.55
CA MET A 39 -16.21 -25.27 18.05
C MET A 39 -16.67 -25.94 19.34
N ARG A 40 -16.36 -27.22 19.54
CA ARG A 40 -16.67 -27.95 20.77
C ARG A 40 -15.75 -27.55 21.93
N LEU A 41 -14.48 -27.28 21.66
CA LEU A 41 -13.49 -26.88 22.66
C LEU A 41 -13.70 -25.44 23.15
N PHE A 42 -14.21 -24.57 22.26
CA PHE A 42 -14.49 -23.15 22.55
C PHE A 42 -15.95 -22.79 22.22
N PRO A 43 -16.94 -23.34 22.92
CA PRO A 43 -18.36 -23.13 22.57
C PRO A 43 -18.83 -21.68 22.74
N SER A 44 -18.15 -20.87 23.56
CA SER A 44 -18.40 -19.43 23.67
C SER A 44 -17.93 -18.60 22.46
N ARG A 45 -17.02 -19.15 21.64
CA ARG A 45 -16.41 -18.44 20.50
C ARG A 45 -17.04 -18.89 19.19
N SER A 46 -17.45 -17.93 18.35
CA SER A 46 -18.04 -18.26 17.05
C SER A 46 -17.01 -18.80 16.04
N LEU A 47 -17.46 -19.61 15.07
CA LEU A 47 -16.61 -20.09 13.97
C LEU A 47 -15.96 -18.93 13.20
N ALA A 48 -16.70 -17.83 13.00
CA ALA A 48 -16.20 -16.63 12.34
C ALA A 48 -15.04 -16.00 13.13
N PHE A 49 -15.16 -15.95 14.47
CA PHE A 49 -14.08 -15.51 15.35
C PHE A 49 -12.85 -16.42 15.21
N LEU A 50 -13.00 -17.74 15.32
CA LEU A 50 -11.88 -18.68 15.26
C LEU A 50 -11.14 -18.63 13.92
N ARG A 51 -11.88 -18.51 12.80
CA ARG A 51 -11.28 -18.35 11.46
C ARG A 51 -10.51 -17.05 11.32
N LYS A 52 -11.07 -15.95 11.82
CA LYS A 52 -10.42 -14.63 11.82
C LYS A 52 -9.19 -14.63 12.71
N PHE A 53 -9.30 -15.20 13.91
CA PHE A 53 -8.21 -15.35 14.87
C PHE A 53 -7.03 -16.10 14.25
N TRP A 54 -7.25 -17.31 13.74
CA TRP A 54 -6.17 -18.09 13.13
C TRP A 54 -5.54 -17.41 11.91
N SER A 55 -6.36 -16.77 11.08
CA SER A 55 -5.88 -16.01 9.91
C SER A 55 -5.11 -14.75 10.29
N LYS A 56 -5.39 -14.17 11.47
CA LYS A 56 -4.64 -13.04 12.04
C LYS A 56 -3.35 -13.55 12.67
N THR A 57 -3.40 -14.51 13.57
CA THR A 57 -2.22 -15.08 14.25
C THR A 57 -1.17 -15.62 13.28
N ARG A 58 -1.59 -16.34 12.22
CA ARG A 58 -0.64 -16.86 11.22
C ARG A 58 0.07 -15.74 10.43
N ARG A 59 -0.57 -14.59 10.30
CA ARG A 59 -0.03 -13.41 9.61
C ARG A 59 0.87 -12.59 10.54
N ASP A 60 0.40 -12.34 11.76
CA ASP A 60 1.02 -11.40 12.70
C ASP A 60 2.11 -12.06 13.55
N ARG A 61 2.01 -13.37 13.82
CA ARG A 61 2.94 -14.12 14.69
C ARG A 61 3.41 -15.44 14.05
N PRO A 62 3.93 -15.44 12.81
CA PRO A 62 4.32 -16.67 12.11
C PRO A 62 5.44 -17.41 12.85
N ALA A 63 6.38 -16.68 13.45
CA ALA A 63 7.49 -17.25 14.21
C ALA A 63 7.01 -18.02 15.44
N SER A 64 6.11 -17.43 16.24
CA SER A 64 5.54 -18.09 17.44
C SER A 64 4.79 -19.37 17.08
N VAL A 65 3.99 -19.34 16.01
CA VAL A 65 3.27 -20.53 15.53
C VAL A 65 4.25 -21.61 15.06
N LYS A 66 5.30 -21.24 14.31
CA LYS A 66 6.32 -22.18 13.84
C LYS A 66 7.08 -22.81 15.00
N GLN A 67 7.58 -22.00 15.94
CA GLN A 67 8.32 -22.46 17.12
C GLN A 67 7.48 -23.40 17.99
N LEU A 68 6.22 -23.03 18.28
CA LEU A 68 5.33 -23.89 19.06
C LEU A 68 5.05 -25.21 18.34
N THR A 69 4.87 -25.17 17.01
CA THR A 69 4.68 -26.39 16.20
C THR A 69 5.91 -27.30 16.27
N GLU A 70 7.12 -26.76 16.11
CA GLU A 70 8.35 -27.55 16.17
C GLU A 70 8.59 -28.13 17.57
N ARG A 71 8.34 -27.35 18.63
CA ARG A 71 8.44 -27.81 20.02
C ARG A 71 7.45 -28.93 20.32
N PHE A 72 6.20 -28.74 19.90
CA PHE A 72 5.16 -29.77 20.02
C PHE A 72 5.61 -31.05 19.32
N GLN A 73 6.02 -30.99 18.05
CA GLN A 73 6.45 -32.17 17.30
C GLN A 73 7.64 -32.89 17.94
N LYS A 74 8.64 -32.16 18.45
CA LYS A 74 9.82 -32.75 19.10
C LYS A 74 9.49 -33.39 20.46
N ARG A 75 8.73 -32.70 21.31
CA ARG A 75 8.44 -33.16 22.69
C ARG A 75 7.29 -34.15 22.77
N PHE A 76 6.35 -34.12 21.81
CA PHE A 76 5.17 -34.99 21.82
C PHE A 76 5.54 -36.46 21.73
N ILE A 77 6.49 -36.83 20.86
CA ILE A 77 6.91 -38.23 20.68
C ILE A 77 7.45 -38.80 22.00
N ALA A 78 8.38 -38.09 22.64
CA ALA A 78 8.95 -38.52 23.92
C ALA A 78 7.91 -38.56 25.05
N ALA A 79 6.99 -37.61 25.11
CA ALA A 79 5.91 -37.60 26.11
C ALA A 79 4.90 -38.73 25.88
N TYR A 80 4.63 -39.07 24.61
CA TYR A 80 3.78 -40.18 24.21
C TYR A 80 4.41 -41.52 24.59
N GLU A 81 5.71 -41.71 24.33
CA GLU A 81 6.46 -42.92 24.72
C GLU A 81 6.54 -43.11 26.24
N ARG A 82 6.59 -42.00 27.01
CA ARG A 82 6.59 -42.03 28.48
C ARG A 82 5.20 -42.17 29.11
N ASN A 83 4.14 -42.34 28.31
CA ASN A 83 2.75 -42.39 28.75
C ASN A 83 2.29 -41.13 29.53
N GLU A 84 2.92 -39.98 29.28
CA GLU A 84 2.49 -38.69 29.84
C GLU A 84 1.24 -38.16 29.10
N ILE A 85 1.07 -38.59 27.85
CA ILE A 85 -0.05 -38.21 26.98
C ILE A 85 -0.87 -39.49 26.70
N PRO A 86 -2.20 -39.48 26.91
CA PRO A 86 -3.04 -40.63 26.62
C PRO A 86 -2.95 -41.06 25.14
N PRO A 87 -3.04 -42.37 24.84
CA PRO A 87 -3.04 -42.86 23.47
C PRO A 87 -4.24 -42.28 22.71
N LEU A 88 -3.99 -41.83 21.48
CA LEU A 88 -5.02 -41.23 20.64
C LEU A 88 -5.76 -42.33 19.88
N ASP A 89 -7.06 -42.48 20.17
CA ASP A 89 -7.96 -43.28 19.35
C ASP A 89 -8.40 -42.47 18.13
N PHE A 90 -7.88 -42.82 16.95
CA PHE A 90 -8.22 -42.13 15.70
C PHE A 90 -9.65 -42.44 15.22
N ASP A 91 -10.23 -43.58 15.60
CA ASP A 91 -11.59 -43.95 15.25
C ASP A 91 -12.63 -43.19 16.11
N ASN A 92 -12.22 -42.75 17.31
CA ASN A 92 -13.05 -41.95 18.21
C ASN A 92 -12.31 -40.74 18.80
N TYR A 93 -11.65 -39.98 17.93
CA TYR A 93 -10.84 -38.82 18.33
C TYR A 93 -11.66 -37.75 19.08
N VAL A 94 -12.97 -37.70 18.87
CA VAL A 94 -13.88 -36.74 19.50
C VAL A 94 -14.00 -36.94 21.03
N ARG A 95 -13.72 -38.15 21.53
CA ARG A 95 -13.75 -38.48 22.98
C ARG A 95 -12.39 -38.32 23.66
N TYR A 96 -11.35 -38.02 22.90
CA TYR A 96 -10.01 -37.82 23.42
C TYR A 96 -9.94 -36.63 24.38
N ASP A 97 -9.01 -36.66 25.34
CA ASP A 97 -8.81 -35.55 26.28
C ASP A 97 -7.99 -34.42 25.67
N TRP A 98 -8.63 -33.73 24.72
CA TRP A 98 -8.07 -32.57 24.05
C TRP A 98 -7.72 -31.43 25.01
N VAL A 99 -8.47 -31.26 26.10
CA VAL A 99 -8.22 -30.19 27.08
C VAL A 99 -6.83 -30.36 27.71
N SER A 100 -6.52 -31.57 28.18
CA SER A 100 -5.21 -31.87 28.78
C SER A 100 -4.08 -31.75 27.77
N LEU A 101 -4.29 -32.25 26.53
CA LEU A 101 -3.29 -32.11 25.47
C LEU A 101 -3.03 -30.64 25.10
N ILE A 102 -4.07 -29.82 25.04
CA ILE A 102 -3.96 -28.40 24.68
C ILE A 102 -3.28 -27.62 25.79
N ARG A 103 -3.60 -27.89 27.07
CA ARG A 103 -2.88 -27.29 28.20
C ARG A 103 -1.42 -27.71 28.26
N TRP A 104 -1.14 -28.98 28.00
CA TRP A 104 0.23 -29.47 27.85
C TRP A 104 0.94 -28.75 26.70
N THR A 105 0.27 -28.57 25.56
CA THR A 105 0.82 -27.84 24.41
C THR A 105 1.07 -26.37 24.75
N ALA A 106 0.17 -25.72 25.47
CA ALA A 106 0.33 -24.35 25.94
C ALA A 106 1.52 -24.22 26.90
N SER A 107 1.77 -25.22 27.75
CA SER A 107 2.94 -25.25 28.65
C SER A 107 4.30 -25.37 27.92
N LEU A 108 4.30 -25.69 26.61
CA LEU A 108 5.53 -25.69 25.80
C LEU A 108 5.97 -24.28 25.39
N VAL A 109 5.08 -23.29 25.57
CA VAL A 109 5.42 -21.87 25.47
C VAL A 109 6.21 -21.53 26.72
N GLU A 110 7.54 -21.50 26.62
CA GLU A 110 8.38 -21.05 27.73
C GLU A 110 8.33 -19.51 27.77
N ASP A 111 7.65 -18.95 28.77
CA ASP A 111 7.59 -17.51 29.00
C ASP A 111 8.93 -16.92 29.47
N SER A 112 9.90 -17.76 29.83
CA SER A 112 11.23 -17.30 30.25
C SER A 112 12.18 -17.24 29.06
N VAL A 113 12.04 -16.20 28.23
CA VAL A 113 13.22 -15.68 27.55
C VAL A 113 14.10 -15.09 28.64
N THR A 114 15.09 -15.84 29.11
CA THR A 114 16.15 -15.26 29.94
C THR A 114 16.87 -14.25 29.07
N LEU A 115 16.55 -12.96 29.28
CA LEU A 115 17.25 -11.89 28.60
C LEU A 115 18.74 -12.01 28.95
N PRO A 116 19.63 -11.90 27.96
CA PRO A 116 21.06 -11.99 28.21
C PRO A 116 21.47 -10.96 29.27
N SER A 117 22.30 -11.37 30.22
CA SER A 117 22.71 -10.50 31.34
C SER A 117 23.58 -9.31 30.90
N GLY A 118 24.07 -9.33 29.65
CA GLY A 118 24.82 -8.23 29.05
C GLY A 118 24.97 -8.36 27.54
N ARG A 119 25.48 -7.30 26.91
CA ARG A 119 25.62 -7.21 25.44
C ARG A 119 26.53 -8.29 24.85
N ALA A 120 27.61 -8.66 25.55
CA ALA A 120 28.52 -9.71 25.09
C ALA A 120 27.83 -11.09 25.00
N ASP A 121 26.93 -11.39 25.94
CA ASP A 121 26.17 -12.63 25.97
C ASP A 121 25.12 -12.68 24.83
N LEU A 122 24.49 -11.53 24.56
CA LEU A 122 23.61 -11.34 23.39
C LEU A 122 24.37 -11.61 22.08
N GLU A 123 25.54 -11.01 21.89
CA GLU A 123 26.30 -11.12 20.64
C GLU A 123 26.91 -12.51 20.44
N GLN A 124 27.20 -13.26 21.52
CA GLN A 124 27.84 -14.57 21.47
C GLN A 124 26.84 -15.74 21.34
N HIS A 125 25.72 -15.68 22.05
CA HIS A 125 24.79 -16.82 22.16
C HIS A 125 23.45 -16.59 21.44
N PHE A 126 23.17 -15.37 20.98
CA PHE A 126 21.93 -15.06 20.29
C PHE A 126 22.22 -14.55 18.88
N THR A 127 21.41 -15.02 17.93
CA THR A 127 21.39 -14.48 16.57
C THR A 127 20.23 -13.50 16.49
N LEU A 128 20.55 -12.23 16.23
CA LEU A 128 19.53 -11.24 15.89
C LEU A 128 19.16 -11.44 14.44
N GLU A 129 18.01 -12.04 14.21
CA GLU A 129 17.37 -11.98 12.91
C GLU A 129 16.61 -10.65 12.82
N ASP A 130 16.80 -9.91 11.73
CA ASP A 130 15.88 -8.82 11.41
C ASP A 130 14.48 -9.43 11.38
N ALA A 131 13.59 -8.95 12.25
CA ALA A 131 12.19 -9.37 12.22
C ALA A 131 11.72 -9.20 10.77
N VAL A 132 11.32 -10.31 10.13
CA VAL A 132 10.96 -10.37 8.70
C VAL A 132 10.24 -9.09 8.36
N ALA A 133 10.90 -8.26 7.53
CA ALA A 133 10.53 -6.88 7.23
C ALA A 133 9.03 -6.73 7.35
N ASP A 134 8.58 -5.96 8.37
CA ASP A 134 7.18 -5.85 8.80
C ASP A 134 6.25 -6.23 7.65
N VAL A 135 5.74 -7.47 7.68
CA VAL A 135 4.86 -7.99 6.62
C VAL A 135 3.61 -7.09 6.50
N HIS A 136 3.40 -6.28 7.52
CA HIS A 136 2.31 -5.37 7.70
C HIS A 136 2.79 -3.92 7.83
N ASP A 137 2.57 -3.14 6.77
CA ASP A 137 2.77 -1.70 6.83
C ASP A 137 1.61 -1.06 7.60
N TRP A 138 1.88 -0.57 8.82
CA TRP A 138 0.91 0.13 9.65
C TRP A 138 0.24 1.31 8.92
N GLN A 139 0.91 1.91 7.93
CA GLN A 139 0.34 2.99 7.13
C GLN A 139 -0.82 2.49 6.29
N GLU A 140 -0.77 1.26 5.77
CA GLU A 140 -1.88 0.68 5.00
C GLU A 140 -3.12 0.52 5.89
N ASP A 141 -2.95 0.08 7.13
CA ASP A 141 -4.05 0.00 8.09
C ASP A 141 -4.58 1.36 8.50
N TYR A 142 -3.68 2.34 8.71
CA TYR A 142 -4.07 3.68 9.10
C TYR A 142 -4.86 4.40 8.00
N TYR A 143 -4.37 4.33 6.75
CA TYR A 143 -4.94 5.00 5.59
C TYR A 143 -6.08 4.23 4.93
N ASN A 144 -6.39 3.01 5.39
CA ASN A 144 -7.55 2.30 4.91
C ASN A 144 -8.85 3.04 5.28
N VAL A 145 -9.68 3.28 4.26
CA VAL A 145 -10.94 4.01 4.38
C VAL A 145 -11.91 3.31 5.36
N GLN A 146 -11.83 1.99 5.48
CA GLN A 146 -12.69 1.19 6.35
C GLN A 146 -12.16 1.08 7.79
N SER A 147 -10.95 1.57 8.08
CA SER A 147 -10.37 1.47 9.42
C SER A 147 -11.09 2.39 10.40
N SER A 148 -11.50 1.82 11.53
CA SER A 148 -12.07 2.56 12.64
C SER A 148 -11.03 3.48 13.28
N ILE A 149 -11.48 4.52 14.00
CA ILE A 149 -10.58 5.42 14.73
C ILE A 149 -9.69 4.62 15.71
N TYR A 150 -10.25 3.62 16.39
CA TYR A 150 -9.49 2.76 17.29
C TYR A 150 -8.41 1.95 16.56
N SER A 151 -8.74 1.35 15.41
CA SER A 151 -7.77 0.62 14.59
C SER A 151 -6.65 1.52 14.08
N ARG A 152 -6.96 2.77 13.74
CA ARG A 152 -5.96 3.77 13.34
C ARG A 152 -5.04 4.15 14.50
N LEU A 153 -5.60 4.34 15.69
CA LEU A 153 -4.80 4.59 16.91
C LEU A 153 -3.88 3.40 17.21
N GLU A 154 -4.41 2.17 17.20
CA GLU A 154 -3.63 0.95 17.40
C GLU A 154 -2.48 0.87 16.37
N ALA A 155 -2.76 1.08 15.08
CA ALA A 155 -1.75 1.07 14.03
C ALA A 155 -0.64 2.09 14.27
N VAL A 156 -0.96 3.34 14.62
CA VAL A 156 0.04 4.39 14.90
C VAL A 156 0.87 4.05 16.14
N THR A 157 0.23 3.51 17.19
CA THR A 157 0.93 3.15 18.44
C THR A 157 1.70 1.83 18.35
N SER A 158 1.42 1.00 17.34
CA SER A 158 2.08 -0.29 17.14
C SER A 158 3.55 -0.15 16.75
N LYS A 159 3.94 0.99 16.19
CA LYS A 159 5.33 1.30 15.83
C LYS A 159 5.91 2.35 16.75
N SER A 160 7.16 2.10 17.16
CA SER A 160 7.93 3.10 17.90
C SER A 160 8.26 4.27 16.98
N ALA A 161 8.04 5.51 17.45
CA ALA A 161 8.37 6.72 16.71
C ALA A 161 9.89 6.98 16.77
N VAL A 162 10.67 6.13 16.11
CA VAL A 162 12.14 6.19 16.08
C VAL A 162 12.59 6.52 14.66
N VAL A 163 13.50 7.47 14.55
CA VAL A 163 14.20 7.79 13.30
C VAL A 163 15.64 7.34 13.46
N LEU A 164 16.09 6.44 12.59
CA LEU A 164 17.49 6.02 12.57
C LEU A 164 18.35 7.16 12.00
N LEU A 165 19.34 7.60 12.78
CA LEU A 165 20.20 8.73 12.39
C LEU A 165 21.17 8.38 11.25
N ASP A 166 21.45 7.09 11.05
CA ASP A 166 22.46 6.56 10.11
C ASP A 166 21.86 5.82 8.89
N GLU A 167 20.57 5.99 8.61
CA GLU A 167 19.84 5.17 7.64
C GLU A 167 20.26 5.34 6.16
N GLY A 168 21.19 6.25 5.86
CA GLY A 168 21.67 6.52 4.51
C GLY A 168 22.42 5.38 3.81
N ARG A 169 22.47 4.15 4.34
CA ARG A 169 23.33 3.08 3.81
C ARG A 169 22.76 1.67 3.68
N LYS A 170 21.54 1.39 4.14
CA LYS A 170 20.96 0.04 4.00
C LYS A 170 19.68 0.08 3.18
N SER A 171 19.77 0.55 1.94
CA SER A 171 18.87 0.05 0.91
C SER A 171 19.19 -1.42 0.79
N THR A 172 18.22 -2.30 0.93
CA THR A 172 18.35 -3.68 0.47
C THR A 172 18.72 -3.56 -1.01
N ALA A 173 20.02 -3.65 -1.32
CA ALA A 173 20.52 -3.34 -2.65
C ALA A 173 19.88 -4.37 -3.59
N GLN A 174 18.84 -3.96 -4.30
CA GLN A 174 18.27 -4.79 -5.35
C GLN A 174 19.38 -5.01 -6.36
N GLU A 175 19.58 -6.25 -6.80
CA GLU A 175 20.52 -6.58 -7.86
C GLU A 175 20.18 -5.70 -9.09
N PRO A 176 21.03 -4.74 -9.47
CA PRO A 176 20.66 -3.70 -10.46
C PRO A 176 20.33 -4.33 -11.81
N ASP A 177 21.03 -5.40 -12.16
CA ASP A 177 20.79 -6.20 -13.36
C ASP A 177 19.39 -6.84 -13.33
N LEU A 178 18.92 -7.34 -12.18
CA LEU A 178 17.58 -7.90 -12.05
C LEU A 178 16.51 -6.82 -12.21
N VAL A 179 16.73 -5.62 -11.66
CA VAL A 179 15.82 -4.47 -11.87
C VAL A 179 15.76 -4.09 -13.35
N LYS A 180 16.90 -4.03 -14.03
CA LYS A 180 16.98 -3.78 -15.47
C LYS A 180 16.23 -4.85 -16.27
N ALA A 181 16.42 -6.13 -15.97
CA ALA A 181 15.71 -7.23 -16.62
C ALA A 181 14.19 -7.13 -16.44
N LYS A 182 13.71 -6.89 -15.21
CA LYS A 182 12.27 -6.71 -14.91
C LYS A 182 11.66 -5.58 -15.72
N THR A 183 12.33 -4.44 -15.79
CA THR A 183 11.82 -3.24 -16.49
C THR A 183 11.75 -3.46 -17.99
N TRP A 184 12.75 -4.12 -18.57
CA TRP A 184 12.74 -4.49 -19.99
C TRP A 184 11.59 -5.43 -20.34
N ILE A 185 11.30 -6.43 -19.51
CA ILE A 185 10.15 -7.32 -19.69
C ILE A 185 8.81 -6.55 -19.56
N ARG A 186 8.69 -5.67 -18.57
CA ARG A 186 7.51 -4.79 -18.39
C ARG A 186 7.29 -3.89 -19.61
N SER A 187 8.33 -3.20 -20.07
CA SER A 187 8.28 -2.31 -21.24
C SER A 187 7.99 -3.07 -22.52
N LEU A 188 8.55 -4.28 -22.70
CA LEU A 188 8.19 -5.14 -23.83
C LEU A 188 6.69 -5.49 -23.81
N CYS A 189 6.15 -5.85 -22.64
CA CYS A 189 4.72 -6.16 -22.51
C CYS A 189 3.83 -4.93 -22.78
N SER A 190 4.31 -3.71 -22.51
CA SER A 190 3.56 -2.47 -22.72
C SER A 190 3.69 -1.89 -24.13
N THR A 191 4.69 -2.30 -24.92
CA THR A 191 4.98 -1.77 -26.26
C THR A 191 3.93 -2.22 -27.26
N GLN A 192 3.41 -1.32 -28.10
CA GLN A 192 2.38 -1.66 -29.09
C GLN A 192 2.87 -2.72 -30.09
N GLN A 193 1.96 -3.54 -30.59
CA GLN A 193 2.27 -4.61 -31.54
C GLN A 193 2.49 -4.00 -32.94
N GLY A 194 3.48 -4.51 -33.66
CA GLY A 194 3.78 -4.08 -35.03
C GLY A 194 4.76 -2.90 -35.16
N LEU A 195 5.09 -2.20 -34.08
CA LEU A 195 6.08 -1.11 -34.11
C LEU A 195 7.52 -1.59 -34.38
N TYR A 196 7.85 -2.80 -33.92
CA TYR A 196 9.22 -3.33 -33.96
C TYR A 196 9.24 -4.79 -34.39
N THR A 197 10.30 -5.21 -35.07
CA THR A 197 10.46 -6.60 -35.52
C THR A 197 10.91 -7.51 -34.37
N PRO A 198 10.55 -8.81 -34.39
CA PRO A 198 11.02 -9.76 -33.38
C PRO A 198 12.56 -9.86 -33.31
N GLN A 199 13.24 -9.66 -34.43
CA GLN A 199 14.71 -9.66 -34.51
C GLN A 199 15.32 -8.49 -33.74
N GLN A 200 14.80 -7.27 -33.93
CA GLN A 200 15.27 -6.09 -33.18
C GLN A 200 15.11 -6.27 -31.66
N THR A 201 14.01 -6.90 -31.24
CA THR A 201 13.74 -7.18 -29.83
C THR A 201 14.76 -8.17 -29.26
N ARG A 202 15.05 -9.26 -30.00
CA ARG A 202 16.03 -10.27 -29.58
C ARG A 202 17.44 -9.70 -29.47
N VAL A 203 17.89 -8.94 -30.49
CA VAL A 203 19.21 -8.31 -30.49
C VAL A 203 19.36 -7.38 -29.29
N LYS A 204 18.33 -6.56 -29.00
CA LYS A 204 18.36 -5.69 -27.82
C LYS A 204 18.41 -6.51 -26.53
N MET A 205 17.56 -7.53 -26.37
CA MET A 205 17.53 -8.40 -25.18
C MET A 205 18.84 -9.16 -24.94
N ALA A 206 19.54 -9.58 -26.00
CA ALA A 206 20.84 -10.22 -25.88
C ALA A 206 21.91 -9.28 -25.29
N ASN A 207 21.77 -7.97 -25.50
CA ASN A 207 22.65 -6.92 -25.00
C ASN A 207 22.14 -6.29 -23.68
N LEU A 208 21.45 -7.06 -22.83
CA LEU A 208 20.93 -6.58 -21.55
C LEU A 208 22.07 -6.21 -20.57
N THR A 209 23.07 -7.09 -20.46
CA THR A 209 24.31 -6.89 -19.70
C THR A 209 25.53 -7.28 -20.52
N GLU A 210 26.71 -6.83 -20.09
CA GLU A 210 28.01 -7.17 -20.71
C GLU A 210 28.46 -8.61 -20.39
N ASN A 211 27.76 -9.32 -19.51
CA ASN A 211 28.16 -10.63 -18.96
C ASN A 211 27.79 -11.84 -19.86
N GLY A 212 27.35 -11.59 -21.10
CA GLY A 212 27.06 -12.61 -22.11
C GLY A 212 25.64 -13.18 -22.09
N GLU A 213 25.29 -13.93 -23.14
CA GLU A 213 23.91 -14.39 -23.40
C GLU A 213 23.37 -15.38 -22.36
N ALA A 214 24.21 -16.29 -21.85
CA ALA A 214 23.78 -17.29 -20.88
C ALA A 214 23.32 -16.65 -19.56
N TYR A 215 24.09 -15.68 -19.06
CA TYR A 215 23.74 -14.92 -17.87
C TYR A 215 22.47 -14.09 -18.08
N ASN A 216 22.36 -13.42 -19.23
CA ASN A 216 21.16 -12.65 -19.58
C ASN A 216 19.90 -13.52 -19.63
N ASN A 217 19.99 -14.76 -20.13
CA ASN A 217 18.86 -15.68 -20.15
C ASN A 217 18.42 -16.11 -18.75
N GLU A 218 19.36 -16.48 -17.87
CA GLU A 218 19.06 -16.82 -16.47
C GLU A 218 18.41 -15.64 -15.73
N LEU A 219 18.95 -14.44 -15.94
CA LEU A 219 18.43 -13.20 -15.35
C LEU A 219 17.01 -12.89 -15.84
N LEU A 220 16.72 -13.09 -17.13
CA LEU A 220 15.39 -12.93 -17.70
C LEU A 220 14.39 -13.95 -17.12
N GLU A 221 14.81 -15.21 -16.92
CA GLU A 221 13.97 -16.23 -16.28
C GLU A 221 13.63 -15.83 -14.83
N ARG A 222 14.63 -15.45 -14.02
CA ARG A 222 14.43 -14.95 -12.66
C ARG A 222 13.49 -13.74 -12.63
N ALA A 223 13.64 -12.82 -13.58
CA ALA A 223 12.79 -11.63 -13.69
C ALA A 223 11.34 -11.99 -14.07
N ILE A 224 11.13 -12.96 -14.97
CA ILE A 224 9.79 -13.46 -15.33
C ILE A 224 9.11 -14.07 -14.10
N ASP A 225 9.81 -14.96 -13.38
CA ASP A 225 9.26 -15.64 -12.20
C ASP A 225 8.88 -14.63 -11.12
N THR A 226 9.75 -13.64 -10.88
CA THR A 226 9.48 -12.56 -9.92
C THR A 226 8.25 -11.73 -10.33
N LEU A 227 8.16 -11.31 -11.59
CA LEU A 227 7.04 -10.51 -12.08
C LEU A 227 5.71 -11.30 -12.12
N GLN A 228 5.77 -12.62 -12.33
CA GLN A 228 4.60 -13.49 -12.24
C GLN A 228 4.14 -13.68 -10.79
N ALA A 229 5.07 -13.91 -9.86
CA ALA A 229 4.77 -14.00 -8.43
C ALA A 229 4.11 -12.71 -7.91
N GLN A 230 4.53 -11.56 -8.45
CA GLN A 230 3.95 -10.24 -8.14
C GLN A 230 2.65 -9.92 -8.91
N ASN A 231 2.15 -10.82 -9.76
CA ASN A 231 0.99 -10.61 -10.64
C ASN A 231 1.10 -9.40 -11.57
N VAL A 232 2.32 -8.99 -11.93
CA VAL A 232 2.57 -7.89 -12.89
C VAL A 232 2.41 -8.37 -14.32
N ILE A 233 2.93 -9.57 -14.63
CA ILE A 233 2.83 -10.20 -15.95
C ILE A 233 2.07 -11.53 -15.88
N ALA A 234 1.49 -11.94 -17.01
CA ALA A 234 0.80 -13.21 -17.17
C ALA A 234 1.17 -13.86 -18.51
N ARG A 235 1.19 -15.20 -18.56
CA ARG A 235 1.33 -15.95 -19.82
C ARG A 235 0.12 -15.72 -20.72
N THR A 236 0.37 -15.48 -22.01
CA THR A 236 -0.68 -15.28 -23.00
C THR A 236 -1.37 -16.61 -23.31
N ARG A 237 -2.64 -16.80 -22.88
CA ARG A 237 -3.42 -18.02 -23.16
C ARG A 237 -4.17 -17.99 -24.50
N ARG A 238 -4.32 -16.82 -25.14
CA ARG A 238 -5.14 -16.66 -26.36
C ARG A 238 -4.27 -16.67 -27.62
N ARG A 239 -4.57 -17.59 -28.55
CA ARG A 239 -3.94 -17.70 -29.88
C ARG A 239 -4.04 -16.44 -30.75
N ARG A 240 -4.91 -15.46 -30.44
CA ARG A 240 -5.07 -14.21 -31.21
C ARG A 240 -3.89 -13.23 -31.11
N TYR A 241 -2.98 -13.39 -30.16
CA TYR A 241 -1.79 -12.54 -30.02
C TYR A 241 -0.54 -13.34 -30.45
N GLU A 242 -0.38 -13.57 -31.74
CA GLU A 242 0.52 -14.60 -32.29
C GLU A 242 2.04 -14.38 -32.11
N ASN A 243 2.52 -13.32 -31.44
CA ASN A 243 3.96 -13.04 -31.40
C ASN A 243 4.57 -12.73 -30.01
N ARG A 244 3.83 -12.87 -28.89
CA ARG A 244 4.40 -12.68 -27.54
C ARG A 244 3.91 -13.70 -26.49
N SER A 245 4.86 -14.33 -25.83
CA SER A 245 4.61 -15.33 -24.76
C SER A 245 4.03 -14.73 -23.48
N TYR A 246 4.28 -13.43 -23.22
CA TYR A 246 3.88 -12.72 -22.01
C TYR A 246 3.15 -11.41 -22.32
N ARG A 247 2.23 -11.05 -21.43
CA ARG A 247 1.49 -9.78 -21.43
C ARG A 247 1.43 -9.21 -20.01
N LEU A 248 1.13 -7.91 -19.89
CA LEU A 248 0.76 -7.35 -18.59
C LEU A 248 -0.50 -8.05 -18.07
N SER A 249 -0.54 -8.28 -16.76
CA SER A 249 -1.70 -8.86 -16.09
C SER A 249 -2.93 -7.98 -16.28
N GLU A 250 -4.12 -8.58 -16.35
CA GLU A 250 -5.39 -7.88 -16.57
C GLU A 250 -5.70 -6.88 -15.45
N TRP A 251 -5.18 -7.11 -14.25
CA TRP A 251 -5.42 -6.30 -13.07
C TRP A 251 -4.37 -5.21 -12.86
N TYR A 252 -3.19 -5.35 -13.46
CA TYR A 252 -2.03 -4.50 -13.20
C TYR A 252 -2.30 -3.04 -13.62
N LEU A 253 -2.74 -2.84 -14.86
CA LEU A 253 -3.00 -1.51 -15.40
C LEU A 253 -4.24 -0.83 -14.80
N PRO A 254 -5.41 -1.50 -14.65
CA PRO A 254 -6.55 -0.89 -14.00
C PRO A 254 -6.26 -0.45 -12.57
N ARG A 255 -5.41 -1.19 -11.83
CA ARG A 255 -4.98 -0.80 -10.48
C ARG A 255 -4.20 0.51 -10.50
N LEU A 256 -3.23 0.65 -11.41
CA LEU A 256 -2.45 1.90 -11.56
C LEU A 256 -3.36 3.08 -11.95
N VAL A 257 -4.26 2.89 -12.90
CA VAL A 257 -5.21 3.94 -13.33
C VAL A 257 -6.13 4.35 -12.18
N LYS A 258 -6.55 3.41 -11.34
CA LYS A 258 -7.34 3.74 -10.14
C LYS A 258 -6.51 4.57 -9.15
N GLN A 259 -5.23 4.25 -8.96
CA GLN A 259 -4.32 4.97 -8.07
C GLN A 259 -3.90 6.33 -8.63
N SER A 260 -3.96 6.56 -9.95
CA SER A 260 -3.57 7.83 -10.55
C SER A 260 -4.52 8.98 -10.26
N HIS A 261 -5.78 8.67 -9.91
CA HIS A 261 -6.82 9.67 -9.64
C HIS A 261 -6.96 10.74 -10.75
N GLU A 262 -6.71 10.36 -12.00
CA GLU A 262 -6.60 11.27 -13.15
C GLU A 262 -7.81 12.20 -13.30
N GLN A 263 -9.02 11.69 -13.09
CA GLN A 263 -10.25 12.48 -13.17
C GLN A 263 -10.27 13.63 -12.16
N LYS A 264 -9.75 13.43 -10.94
CA LYS A 264 -9.70 14.48 -9.92
C LYS A 264 -8.83 15.64 -10.37
N TYR A 265 -7.71 15.33 -11.02
CA TYR A 265 -6.84 16.37 -11.57
C TYR A 265 -7.48 17.12 -12.73
N LEU A 266 -8.19 16.43 -13.64
CA LEU A 266 -8.92 17.08 -14.74
C LEU A 266 -10.01 18.02 -14.23
N ASP A 267 -10.82 17.54 -13.28
CA ASP A 267 -11.88 18.33 -12.66
C ASP A 267 -11.29 19.57 -11.95
N ALA A 268 -10.15 19.41 -11.27
CA ALA A 268 -9.44 20.50 -10.60
C ALA A 268 -8.92 21.57 -11.57
N VAL A 269 -8.31 21.16 -12.69
CA VAL A 269 -7.84 22.09 -13.74
C VAL A 269 -9.03 22.84 -14.34
N ALA A 270 -10.08 22.12 -14.74
CA ALA A 270 -11.28 22.74 -15.32
C ALA A 270 -11.94 23.74 -14.35
N PHE A 271 -11.94 23.42 -13.06
CA PHE A 271 -12.43 24.32 -12.02
C PHE A 271 -11.58 25.58 -11.88
N LYS A 272 -10.26 25.46 -11.87
CA LYS A 272 -9.35 26.62 -11.81
C LYS A 272 -9.51 27.52 -13.03
N THR A 273 -9.61 26.94 -14.23
CA THR A 273 -9.89 27.70 -15.46
C THR A 273 -11.23 28.44 -15.39
N LEU A 274 -12.27 27.81 -14.81
CA LEU A 274 -13.56 28.46 -14.58
C LEU A 274 -13.44 29.63 -13.60
N LEU A 275 -12.71 29.45 -12.50
CA LEU A 275 -12.46 30.51 -11.52
C LEU A 275 -11.72 31.69 -12.15
N ASP A 276 -10.67 31.43 -12.94
CA ASP A 276 -9.90 32.47 -13.63
C ASP A 276 -10.78 33.31 -14.55
N ALA A 277 -11.65 32.65 -15.34
CA ALA A 277 -12.57 33.33 -16.23
C ALA A 277 -13.62 34.18 -15.49
N LYS A 278 -14.04 33.75 -14.29
CA LYS A 278 -15.03 34.45 -13.45
C LYS A 278 -14.40 35.62 -12.70
N PHE A 279 -13.25 35.40 -12.05
CA PHE A 279 -12.54 36.43 -11.30
C PHE A 279 -12.00 37.55 -12.17
N ARG A 280 -11.63 37.27 -13.44
CA ARG A 280 -11.32 38.33 -14.42
C ARG A 280 -12.49 39.27 -14.71
N ARG A 281 -13.71 38.81 -14.54
CA ARG A 281 -14.94 39.62 -14.69
C ARG A 281 -15.43 40.20 -13.36
N ASP A 282 -14.63 40.07 -12.29
CA ASP A 282 -15.01 40.45 -10.92
C ASP A 282 -16.30 39.75 -10.45
N GLU A 283 -16.54 38.53 -10.95
CA GLU A 283 -17.70 37.71 -10.59
C GLU A 283 -17.35 36.74 -9.47
N GLU A 284 -18.15 36.75 -8.41
CA GLU A 284 -18.06 35.79 -7.33
C GLU A 284 -18.70 34.44 -7.75
N VAL A 285 -18.14 33.32 -7.28
CA VAL A 285 -18.58 31.98 -7.70
C VAL A 285 -19.31 31.28 -6.55
N ARG A 286 -20.60 31.00 -6.74
CA ARG A 286 -21.38 30.20 -5.77
C ARG A 286 -21.06 28.72 -5.91
N ILE A 287 -20.73 28.08 -4.80
CA ILE A 287 -20.41 26.65 -4.74
C ILE A 287 -21.71 25.85 -4.84
N PRO A 288 -21.80 24.92 -5.81
CA PRO A 288 -22.95 24.03 -5.91
C PRO A 288 -22.95 23.03 -4.74
N TYR A 289 -24.15 22.58 -4.34
CA TYR A 289 -24.31 21.62 -3.25
C TYR A 289 -23.63 20.27 -3.53
N VAL A 290 -23.66 19.85 -4.80
CA VAL A 290 -22.93 18.68 -5.29
C VAL A 290 -21.71 19.18 -6.03
N ILE A 291 -20.54 18.87 -5.47
CA ILE A 291 -19.24 19.28 -5.98
C ILE A 291 -18.42 18.03 -6.30
N ARG A 292 -17.62 18.08 -7.37
CA ARG A 292 -16.74 16.95 -7.75
C ARG A 292 -15.52 16.90 -6.84
N ASP A 293 -14.99 15.70 -6.59
CA ASP A 293 -13.81 15.49 -5.75
C ASP A 293 -12.61 16.38 -6.16
N GLY A 294 -12.40 16.58 -7.46
CA GLY A 294 -11.31 17.43 -7.96
C GLY A 294 -11.51 18.92 -7.68
N GLU A 295 -12.75 19.40 -7.78
CA GLU A 295 -13.12 20.77 -7.43
C GLU A 295 -12.88 21.03 -5.93
N VAL A 296 -13.26 20.05 -5.08
CA VAL A 296 -12.99 20.09 -3.63
C VAL A 296 -11.48 20.14 -3.35
N MET A 297 -10.70 19.30 -4.04
CA MET A 297 -9.25 19.25 -3.89
C MET A 297 -8.60 20.61 -4.23
N ALA A 298 -8.98 21.21 -5.36
CA ALA A 298 -8.49 22.54 -5.75
C ALA A 298 -8.92 23.62 -4.74
N MET A 299 -10.19 23.62 -4.36
CA MET A 299 -10.78 24.60 -3.45
C MET A 299 -10.12 24.59 -2.07
N ILE A 300 -9.97 23.42 -1.44
CA ILE A 300 -9.30 23.27 -0.14
C ILE A 300 -7.86 23.76 -0.23
N ASN A 301 -7.15 23.42 -1.30
CA ASN A 301 -5.75 23.83 -1.46
C ASN A 301 -5.62 25.34 -1.67
N LEU A 302 -6.44 25.93 -2.54
CA LEU A 302 -6.47 27.38 -2.77
C LEU A 302 -6.80 28.15 -1.48
N GLN A 303 -7.74 27.64 -0.68
CA GLN A 303 -8.08 28.25 0.61
C GLN A 303 -6.94 28.10 1.62
N ALA A 304 -6.30 26.93 1.70
CA ALA A 304 -5.18 26.67 2.61
C ALA A 304 -3.98 27.59 2.36
N HIS A 305 -3.73 27.96 1.10
CA HIS A 305 -2.69 28.92 0.71
C HIS A 305 -3.19 30.38 0.64
N GLY A 306 -4.43 30.64 1.06
CA GLY A 306 -5.01 31.97 1.14
C GLY A 306 -5.22 32.66 -0.21
N ARG A 307 -5.31 31.90 -1.32
CA ARG A 307 -5.59 32.42 -2.68
C ARG A 307 -7.06 32.76 -2.88
N VAL A 308 -7.94 32.06 -2.18
CA VAL A 308 -9.39 32.31 -2.23
C VAL A 308 -9.95 32.36 -0.81
N THR A 309 -11.04 33.12 -0.65
CA THR A 309 -11.84 33.12 0.57
C THR A 309 -13.16 32.42 0.28
N ILE A 310 -13.58 31.54 1.20
CA ILE A 310 -14.87 30.86 1.14
C ILE A 310 -15.76 31.46 2.22
N SER A 311 -16.81 32.15 1.78
CA SER A 311 -17.75 32.83 2.65
C SER A 311 -19.12 32.13 2.63
N PRO A 312 -19.79 31.98 3.78
CA PRO A 312 -21.15 31.48 3.81
C PRO A 312 -22.11 32.52 3.22
N VAL A 313 -23.05 32.06 2.42
CA VAL A 313 -24.16 32.82 1.82
C VAL A 313 -25.47 32.23 2.31
N ASP A 314 -26.48 33.07 2.47
CA ASP A 314 -27.81 32.65 2.93
C ASP A 314 -27.78 31.97 4.32
N MET A 315 -26.79 32.31 5.16
CA MET A 315 -26.73 31.80 6.53
C MET A 315 -27.94 32.34 7.31
N PRO A 316 -28.77 31.48 7.92
CA PRO A 316 -29.86 31.95 8.77
C PRO A 316 -29.28 32.69 9.98
N GLN A 317 -29.73 33.92 10.20
CA GLN A 317 -29.33 34.72 11.37
C GLN A 317 -29.92 34.10 12.63
N ILE A 318 -29.14 33.29 13.35
CA ILE A 318 -29.51 32.68 14.64
C ILE A 318 -28.66 33.33 15.74
N PRO A 319 -29.19 34.29 16.50
CA PRO A 319 -28.46 34.93 17.60
C PRO A 319 -27.91 33.88 18.57
N LEU A 320 -26.60 33.92 18.84
CA LEU A 320 -25.88 33.01 19.74
C LEU A 320 -25.97 31.50 19.39
N GLY A 321 -26.44 31.14 18.19
CA GLY A 321 -26.66 29.75 17.80
C GLY A 321 -27.89 29.10 18.46
N PHE A 322 -28.72 29.88 19.17
CA PHE A 322 -29.93 29.41 19.82
C PHE A 322 -31.15 30.12 19.25
N LYS A 323 -32.05 29.37 18.62
CA LYS A 323 -33.41 29.86 18.37
C LYS A 323 -34.21 29.71 19.68
N PRO A 324 -34.78 30.80 20.26
CA PRO A 324 -35.59 30.70 21.47
C PRO A 324 -36.68 29.63 21.31
N GLY A 325 -36.68 28.61 22.18
CA GLY A 325 -37.62 27.49 22.15
C GLY A 325 -37.09 26.17 21.57
N VAL A 326 -35.86 26.11 21.02
CA VAL A 326 -35.25 24.85 20.53
C VAL A 326 -33.81 24.75 21.03
N TYR A 327 -33.63 24.23 22.25
CA TYR A 327 -32.32 24.05 22.91
C TYR A 327 -31.61 22.74 22.54
N GLU A 328 -32.33 21.78 21.92
CA GLU A 328 -31.74 20.53 21.46
C GLU A 328 -31.31 20.65 20.00
N SER A 329 -30.00 20.83 19.77
CA SER A 329 -29.42 20.90 18.42
C SER A 329 -29.75 19.66 17.58
N ARG A 330 -29.94 18.48 18.18
CA ARG A 330 -30.40 17.25 17.48
C ARG A 330 -31.80 17.38 16.87
N LYS A 331 -32.64 18.28 17.37
CA LYS A 331 -34.01 18.53 16.86
C LYS A 331 -34.05 19.62 15.78
N PHE A 332 -32.90 20.21 15.41
CA PHE A 332 -32.89 21.18 14.32
C PHE A 332 -33.28 20.53 12.99
N PRO A 333 -34.15 21.19 12.20
CA PRO A 333 -34.39 20.78 10.82
C PRO A 333 -33.07 20.67 10.08
N LYS A 334 -32.90 19.60 9.27
CA LYS A 334 -31.67 19.41 8.48
C LYS A 334 -31.34 20.60 7.57
N THR A 335 -32.36 21.36 7.18
CA THR A 335 -32.22 22.59 6.38
C THR A 335 -31.41 23.68 7.07
N PHE A 336 -31.29 23.71 8.40
CA PHE A 336 -30.47 24.69 9.12
C PHE A 336 -28.97 24.41 9.01
N TYR A 337 -28.58 23.19 8.64
CA TYR A 337 -27.19 22.84 8.36
C TYR A 337 -26.79 23.10 6.91
N ASN A 338 -27.74 23.56 6.08
CA ASN A 338 -27.51 23.85 4.68
C ASN A 338 -27.49 25.36 4.50
N PHE A 339 -26.32 25.90 4.15
CA PHE A 339 -26.17 27.28 3.70
C PHE A 339 -25.32 27.29 2.43
N GLY A 340 -25.51 28.32 1.61
CA GLY A 340 -24.70 28.50 0.42
C GLY A 340 -23.25 28.79 0.80
N LEU A 341 -22.33 28.44 -0.07
CA LEU A 341 -20.95 28.90 0.03
C LEU A 341 -20.61 29.65 -1.25
N GLN A 342 -19.73 30.64 -1.13
CA GLN A 342 -19.27 31.46 -2.24
C GLN A 342 -17.77 31.67 -2.14
N ILE A 343 -17.13 31.64 -3.31
CA ILE A 343 -15.68 31.78 -3.46
C ILE A 343 -15.41 33.16 -4.05
N THR A 344 -14.52 33.88 -3.39
CA THR A 344 -14.00 35.17 -3.84
C THR A 344 -12.47 35.13 -3.93
N PRO A 345 -11.86 35.80 -4.91
CA PRO A 345 -10.41 35.87 -5.02
C PRO A 345 -9.84 36.75 -3.91
N THR A 346 -8.67 36.40 -3.39
CA THR A 346 -7.90 37.29 -2.51
C THR A 346 -6.89 38.11 -3.33
N PRO A 347 -6.27 39.16 -2.75
CA PRO A 347 -5.21 39.90 -3.42
C PRO A 347 -3.99 39.06 -3.81
N THR A 348 -3.84 37.87 -3.22
CA THR A 348 -2.74 36.93 -3.52
C THR A 348 -3.13 35.91 -4.59
N TYR A 349 -4.34 35.96 -5.16
CA TYR A 349 -4.76 35.04 -6.21
C TYR A 349 -3.86 35.14 -7.45
N VAL A 350 -3.50 33.99 -8.04
CA VAL A 350 -2.65 33.92 -9.24
C VAL A 350 -3.40 33.25 -10.38
N TYR A 351 -3.46 33.94 -11.52
CA TYR A 351 -4.05 33.42 -12.75
C TYR A 351 -3.10 32.44 -13.46
N ASP A 352 -3.67 31.49 -14.20
CA ASP A 352 -2.90 30.45 -14.90
C ASP A 352 -1.85 31.02 -15.86
N ASP A 353 -2.16 32.14 -16.52
CA ASP A 353 -1.26 32.80 -17.47
C ASP A 353 -0.03 33.43 -16.80
N ASP A 354 -0.14 33.81 -15.51
CA ASP A 354 0.93 34.44 -14.74
C ASP A 354 1.80 33.42 -13.98
N MET A 355 1.47 32.13 -14.04
CA MET A 355 2.17 31.06 -13.32
C MET A 355 3.36 30.52 -14.11
N HIS A 356 4.56 31.05 -13.83
CA HIS A 356 5.82 30.56 -14.43
C HIS A 356 6.06 29.05 -14.21
N VAL A 357 5.76 28.54 -13.01
CA VAL A 357 5.94 27.12 -12.67
C VAL A 357 5.07 26.22 -13.57
N LEU A 358 3.85 26.67 -13.88
CA LEU A 358 2.96 25.94 -14.78
C LEU A 358 3.54 25.88 -16.20
N GLN A 359 4.03 27.01 -16.72
CA GLN A 359 4.66 27.08 -18.04
C GLN A 359 5.93 26.23 -18.14
N GLN A 360 6.80 26.30 -17.12
CA GLN A 360 8.02 25.49 -17.05
C GLN A 360 7.69 23.99 -17.05
N SER A 361 6.72 23.57 -16.24
CA SER A 361 6.34 22.15 -16.13
C SER A 361 5.74 21.58 -17.41
N GLN A 362 5.13 22.39 -18.26
CA GLN A 362 4.59 21.96 -19.55
C GLN A 362 5.69 21.71 -20.58
N GLY A 363 6.83 22.41 -20.45
CA GLY A 363 8.00 22.21 -21.31
C GLY A 363 8.94 21.10 -20.85
N ASP A 364 8.94 20.73 -19.56
CA ASP A 364 9.85 19.73 -19.00
C ASP A 364 9.34 18.29 -19.23
N CYS A 365 9.95 17.59 -20.17
CA CYS A 365 9.63 16.19 -20.43
C CYS A 365 10.28 15.26 -19.40
N PRO A 366 9.60 14.20 -18.94
CA PRO A 366 10.20 13.21 -18.07
C PRO A 366 11.33 12.46 -18.77
N ALA A 367 12.32 12.00 -18.01
CA ALA A 367 13.39 11.17 -18.54
C ALA A 367 12.82 9.86 -19.11
N SER A 368 13.17 9.54 -20.36
CA SER A 368 12.70 8.33 -21.03
C SER A 368 13.55 7.09 -20.70
N GLN A 369 14.77 7.27 -20.18
CA GLN A 369 15.67 6.20 -19.74
C GLN A 369 16.52 6.70 -18.57
N SER A 370 16.89 5.81 -17.65
CA SER A 370 17.92 6.13 -16.64
C SER A 370 19.33 6.04 -17.25
N ALA A 371 20.33 6.63 -16.57
CA ALA A 371 21.74 6.55 -16.96
C ALA A 371 22.26 5.10 -17.06
N GLU A 372 21.62 4.16 -16.36
CA GLU A 372 21.98 2.73 -16.31
C GLU A 372 21.23 1.88 -17.37
N GLY A 373 20.46 2.52 -18.25
CA GLY A 373 19.68 1.84 -19.30
C GLY A 373 18.43 1.12 -18.79
N VAL A 374 17.93 1.52 -17.61
CA VAL A 374 16.67 1.03 -17.04
C VAL A 374 15.51 1.80 -17.67
N LEU A 375 14.44 1.10 -18.02
CA LEU A 375 13.28 1.67 -18.72
C LEU A 375 12.13 1.92 -17.74
N PRO A 376 11.68 3.17 -17.54
CA PRO A 376 10.52 3.43 -16.70
C PRO A 376 9.23 2.98 -17.39
N LEU A 377 8.14 2.81 -16.62
CA LEU A 377 6.84 2.37 -17.12
C LEU A 377 6.25 3.24 -18.23
N TRP A 378 6.59 4.53 -18.23
CA TRP A 378 6.17 5.49 -19.25
C TRP A 378 7.04 5.48 -20.51
N SER A 379 8.00 4.55 -20.60
CA SER A 379 8.79 4.33 -21.80
C SER A 379 8.44 2.99 -22.43
N ASP A 380 8.43 2.95 -23.76
CA ASP A 380 8.37 1.70 -24.49
C ASP A 380 9.72 0.96 -24.44
N PHE A 381 9.76 -0.23 -25.06
CA PHE A 381 10.97 -1.06 -25.04
C PHE A 381 12.16 -0.41 -25.74
N PHE A 382 11.97 0.58 -26.61
CA PHE A 382 13.03 1.31 -27.32
C PHE A 382 13.27 2.71 -26.76
N GLY A 383 12.51 3.15 -25.76
CA GLY A 383 12.65 4.44 -25.10
C GLY A 383 11.72 5.53 -25.61
N ALA A 384 10.72 5.21 -26.44
CA ALA A 384 9.71 6.17 -26.83
C ALA A 384 8.78 6.48 -25.64
N LEU A 385 8.56 7.76 -25.39
CA LEU A 385 7.76 8.26 -24.29
C LEU A 385 6.26 8.04 -24.53
N LYS A 386 5.56 7.48 -23.54
CA LYS A 386 4.10 7.35 -23.47
C LYS A 386 3.55 8.35 -22.46
N VAL A 387 3.10 9.50 -22.96
CA VAL A 387 2.62 10.62 -22.14
C VAL A 387 1.48 10.21 -21.20
N ASP A 388 0.52 9.40 -21.67
CA ASP A 388 -0.59 8.91 -20.83
C ASP A 388 -0.09 8.11 -19.62
N ARG A 389 0.96 7.30 -19.81
CA ARG A 389 1.56 6.52 -18.73
C ARG A 389 2.31 7.39 -17.76
N TRP A 390 3.05 8.37 -18.28
CA TRP A 390 3.73 9.35 -17.44
C TRP A 390 2.72 10.04 -16.52
N ARG A 391 1.61 10.54 -17.07
CA ARG A 391 0.55 11.20 -16.32
C ARG A 391 -0.06 10.30 -15.25
N GLN A 392 -0.32 9.04 -15.57
CA GLN A 392 -0.86 8.08 -14.61
C GLN A 392 0.10 7.82 -13.44
N VAL A 393 1.39 7.66 -13.74
CA VAL A 393 2.42 7.41 -12.72
C VAL A 393 2.64 8.66 -11.87
N LEU A 394 2.77 9.83 -12.49
CA LEU A 394 2.91 11.11 -11.82
C LEU A 394 1.73 11.37 -10.88
N GLY A 395 0.49 11.19 -11.36
CA GLY A 395 -0.72 11.32 -10.55
C GLY A 395 -0.72 10.35 -9.36
N ALA A 396 -0.34 9.09 -9.57
CA ALA A 396 -0.34 8.09 -8.50
C ALA A 396 0.68 8.41 -7.40
N VAL A 397 1.89 8.82 -7.77
CA VAL A 397 2.95 9.19 -6.83
C VAL A 397 2.58 10.47 -6.06
N VAL A 398 2.19 11.53 -6.76
CA VAL A 398 1.89 12.81 -6.12
C VAL A 398 0.64 12.70 -5.24
N PHE A 399 -0.39 11.97 -5.67
CA PHE A 399 -1.57 11.74 -4.85
C PHE A 399 -1.28 10.92 -3.59
N ALA A 400 -0.41 9.91 -3.69
CA ALA A 400 0.03 9.13 -2.53
C ALA A 400 0.71 10.02 -1.48
N ILE A 401 1.60 10.92 -1.91
CA ILE A 401 2.26 11.90 -1.03
C ILE A 401 1.26 12.90 -0.45
N ALA A 402 0.35 13.44 -1.27
CA ALA A 402 -0.64 14.42 -0.83
C ALA A 402 -1.56 13.88 0.28
N MET A 403 -1.99 12.62 0.16
CA MET A 403 -2.97 12.03 1.07
C MET A 403 -2.35 11.42 2.33
N ARG A 404 -1.09 10.98 2.28
CA ARG A 404 -0.39 10.33 3.40
C ARG A 404 0.57 11.25 4.16
N GLY A 405 0.68 12.51 3.73
CA GLY A 405 1.61 13.48 4.31
C GLY A 405 3.06 13.24 3.88
N PRO A 406 4.04 13.76 4.62
CA PRO A 406 5.44 13.62 4.25
C PRO A 406 5.87 12.14 4.17
N LEU A 407 6.26 11.70 2.97
CA LEU A 407 6.71 10.33 2.70
C LEU A 407 8.16 10.32 2.18
N ASP A 408 8.91 9.31 2.56
CA ASP A 408 10.20 8.99 1.97
C ASP A 408 10.03 8.12 0.69
N LEU A 409 11.13 7.90 -0.03
CA LEU A 409 11.11 7.09 -1.26
C LEU A 409 10.50 5.70 -1.01
N ARG A 410 10.86 5.05 0.10
CA ARG A 410 10.41 3.69 0.41
C ARG A 410 8.93 3.65 0.76
N GLY A 411 8.43 4.63 1.51
CA GLY A 411 7.01 4.76 1.83
C GLY A 411 6.14 4.93 0.57
N VAL A 412 6.61 5.72 -0.40
CA VAL A 412 5.90 5.87 -1.68
C VAL A 412 5.90 4.57 -2.47
N VAL A 413 7.05 3.89 -2.57
CA VAL A 413 7.13 2.58 -3.25
C VAL A 413 6.23 1.56 -2.57
N ALA A 414 6.26 1.47 -1.24
CA ALA A 414 5.43 0.55 -0.46
C ALA A 414 3.94 0.74 -0.78
N THR A 415 3.49 2.00 -0.81
CA THR A 415 2.11 2.39 -1.17
C THR A 415 1.72 1.95 -2.58
N LEU A 416 2.66 2.01 -3.52
CA LEU A 416 2.42 1.75 -4.94
C LEU A 416 2.83 0.34 -5.37
N LYS A 417 3.28 -0.54 -4.46
CA LYS A 417 3.60 -1.93 -4.80
C LYS A 417 2.35 -2.68 -5.28
N PRO A 418 2.47 -3.54 -6.31
CA PRO A 418 3.67 -3.90 -7.08
C PRO A 418 3.83 -3.07 -8.38
N ASN A 419 3.20 -1.90 -8.49
CA ASN A 419 3.11 -1.16 -9.73
C ASN A 419 4.41 -0.45 -10.13
N LEU A 420 5.12 0.14 -9.16
CA LEU A 420 6.34 0.92 -9.39
C LEU A 420 7.54 0.36 -8.62
N GLU A 421 8.72 0.57 -9.19
CA GLU A 421 10.03 0.28 -8.60
C GLU A 421 10.67 1.56 -8.04
N ASP A 422 11.66 1.40 -7.16
CA ASP A 422 12.33 2.49 -6.45
C ASP A 422 12.86 3.58 -7.40
N PHE A 423 13.53 3.20 -8.49
CA PHE A 423 14.07 4.17 -9.46
C PHE A 423 12.97 4.95 -10.20
N GLU A 424 11.81 4.34 -10.47
CA GLU A 424 10.70 5.01 -11.17
C GLU A 424 10.13 6.11 -10.28
N VAL A 425 9.98 5.82 -8.99
CA VAL A 425 9.52 6.79 -8.00
C VAL A 425 10.57 7.89 -7.81
N GLN A 426 11.85 7.54 -7.78
CA GLN A 426 12.93 8.52 -7.69
C GLN A 426 12.91 9.51 -8.86
N LEU A 427 12.77 9.03 -10.10
CA LEU A 427 12.66 9.89 -11.28
C LEU A 427 11.46 10.85 -11.20
N VAL A 428 10.32 10.39 -10.67
CA VAL A 428 9.14 11.24 -10.47
C VAL A 428 9.39 12.29 -9.39
N ILE A 429 10.06 11.92 -8.29
CA ILE A 429 10.41 12.83 -7.21
C ILE A 429 11.37 13.91 -7.69
N GLU A 430 12.43 13.53 -8.42
CA GLU A 430 13.39 14.46 -9.00
C GLU A 430 12.72 15.44 -9.98
N TRP A 431 11.85 14.94 -10.86
CA TRP A 431 11.06 15.80 -11.76
C TRP A 431 10.13 16.72 -10.95
N GLY A 432 9.47 16.19 -9.92
CA GLY A 432 8.55 16.95 -9.08
C GLY A 432 9.23 18.05 -8.24
N LEU A 433 10.46 17.82 -7.78
CA LEU A 433 11.27 18.83 -7.09
C LEU A 433 11.71 19.94 -8.04
N ARG A 434 12.14 19.59 -9.26
CA ARG A 434 12.57 20.57 -10.28
C ARG A 434 11.43 21.48 -10.75
N ASN A 435 10.23 20.93 -10.85
CA ASN A 435 9.02 21.63 -11.31
C ASN A 435 8.16 22.16 -10.15
N GLU A 436 8.71 22.22 -8.93
CA GLU A 436 8.03 22.70 -7.72
C GLU A 436 6.65 22.08 -7.46
N VAL A 437 6.45 20.84 -7.89
CA VAL A 437 5.27 20.01 -7.55
C VAL A 437 5.45 19.42 -6.16
N LEU A 438 6.68 19.08 -5.80
CA LEU A 438 7.07 18.52 -4.52
C LEU A 438 8.09 19.43 -3.82
N LYS A 439 8.12 19.37 -2.49
CA LYS A 439 9.09 20.04 -1.63
C LYS A 439 9.63 19.06 -0.61
N SER A 440 10.87 19.25 -0.18
CA SER A 440 11.39 18.46 0.94
C SER A 440 10.77 18.96 2.25
N ALA A 441 10.16 18.05 3.00
CA ALA A 441 9.56 18.33 4.30
C ALA A 441 10.58 18.31 5.45
N SER A 442 11.75 17.70 5.24
CA SER A 442 12.81 17.59 6.23
C SER A 442 14.05 18.37 5.77
N PRO A 443 14.72 19.13 6.65
CA PRO A 443 15.98 19.81 6.32
C PRO A 443 17.06 18.87 5.77
N ARG A 444 16.97 17.56 6.06
CA ARG A 444 17.90 16.53 5.59
C ARG A 444 17.48 15.87 4.26
N GLY A 445 16.41 16.30 3.62
CA GLY A 445 16.05 15.81 2.28
C GLY A 445 15.34 14.46 2.22
N ALA A 446 15.09 13.79 3.36
CA ALA A 446 14.66 12.40 3.39
C ALA A 446 13.16 12.16 3.10
N SER A 447 12.32 13.18 3.28
CA SER A 447 10.86 13.10 3.12
C SER A 447 10.34 14.21 2.23
N TYR A 448 9.34 13.91 1.43
CA TYR A 448 8.75 14.80 0.43
C TYR A 448 7.29 15.07 0.76
N THR A 449 6.85 16.31 0.51
CA THR A 449 5.46 16.75 0.60
C THR A 449 5.07 17.47 -0.68
N THR A 450 3.77 17.62 -0.95
CA THR A 450 3.29 18.40 -2.09
C THR A 450 3.49 19.90 -1.87
N ALA A 451 3.83 20.59 -2.95
CA ALA A 451 3.88 22.05 -2.98
C ALA A 451 2.46 22.65 -3.07
N GLU A 452 2.33 23.91 -3.48
CA GLU A 452 1.05 24.61 -3.59
C GLU A 452 0.25 24.15 -4.82
N TRP A 453 0.84 24.27 -6.02
CA TRP A 453 0.16 24.08 -7.31
C TRP A 453 0.23 22.66 -7.87
N TRP A 454 0.57 21.67 -7.02
CA TRP A 454 0.81 20.28 -7.44
C TRP A 454 -0.32 19.69 -8.28
N TRP A 455 -1.57 19.92 -7.89
CA TRP A 455 -2.75 19.37 -8.56
C TRP A 455 -2.98 19.99 -9.94
N LEU A 456 -2.69 21.28 -10.08
CA LEU A 456 -2.84 22.01 -11.34
C LEU A 456 -1.76 21.57 -12.33
N ILE A 457 -0.51 21.49 -11.86
CA ILE A 457 0.64 21.08 -12.67
C ILE A 457 0.43 19.65 -13.15
N VAL A 458 0.13 18.70 -12.26
CA VAL A 458 -0.10 17.28 -12.62
C VAL A 458 -1.29 17.14 -13.57
N GLY A 459 -2.38 17.88 -13.35
CA GLY A 459 -3.55 17.84 -14.23
C GLY A 459 -3.30 18.43 -15.62
N SER A 460 -2.38 19.39 -15.73
CA SER A 460 -2.03 20.05 -16.98
C SER A 460 -1.01 19.27 -17.82
N GLN A 461 -0.38 18.23 -17.25
CA GLN A 461 0.52 17.35 -18.00
C GLN A 461 -0.26 16.57 -19.07
N GLY A 462 0.18 16.68 -20.33
CA GLY A 462 -0.43 15.98 -21.47
C GLY A 462 -1.64 16.67 -22.11
N VAL A 463 -2.09 17.82 -21.58
CA VAL A 463 -3.00 18.70 -22.32
C VAL A 463 -2.15 19.47 -23.33
N LEU A 464 -1.93 18.90 -24.51
CA LEU A 464 -1.47 19.67 -25.65
C LEU A 464 -2.52 20.77 -25.88
N LYS A 465 -2.20 22.02 -25.52
CA LYS A 465 -2.93 23.17 -26.06
C LYS A 465 -2.79 23.02 -27.58
N GLY A 466 -3.89 22.66 -28.24
CA GLY A 466 -3.93 22.55 -29.70
C GLY A 466 -3.38 23.83 -30.29
N SER A 467 -2.33 23.69 -31.10
CA SER A 467 -1.94 24.72 -32.07
C SER A 467 -2.96 24.78 -33.19
#